data_AF-A0A943HDX6-F1
#
_entry.id   AF-A0A943HDX6-F1
#
_cell.length_a   1.000
_cell.length_b   1.000
_cell.length_c   1.000
_cell.angle_alpha   90.00
_cell.angle_beta   90.00
_cell.angle_gamma   90.00
#
_symmetry.space_group_name_H-M   'P 1'
#
loop_
_entity.id
_entity.type
_entity.pdbx_description
1 polymer ?
#
loop_
_entity_poly.entity_id
_entity_poly.type
_entity_poly.pdbx_seq_one_letter_code
_entity_poly.pdbx_strand_id
1 'polypeptide(L)'
;MIKKFAAFFILTASIMNFSNSLYVQADDVKNKSNAYRVFSNAIVDLGKEKFDSFWTPENEGYLNASQKEKLNQLREKVNNGDMLTASERNELKNMKAEVIKIKLGDAKFQELQKLIEKREGSTDLTLPERQRLYELNKEAKGVK
;
A
#
# COMPACT_ATOMS: atom_id res chain seq x y z
N MET A 1 -0.73 4.76 -73.74
CA MET A 1 -0.65 6.23 -73.59
C MET A 1 -1.58 6.58 -72.42
N ILE A 2 -1.07 6.74 -71.18
CA ILE A 2 -0.75 8.06 -70.55
C ILE A 2 -2.04 8.89 -70.39
N LYS A 3 -2.55 9.38 -69.25
CA LYS A 3 -2.04 9.78 -67.91
C LYS A 3 -3.28 9.85 -66.98
N LYS A 4 -3.23 9.34 -65.74
CA LYS A 4 -2.94 10.01 -64.45
C LYS A 4 -4.03 10.96 -63.88
N PHE A 5 -4.16 10.85 -62.55
CA PHE A 5 -4.67 11.81 -61.53
C PHE A 5 -6.21 11.90 -61.35
N ALA A 6 -6.80 11.91 -60.15
CA ALA A 6 -6.28 12.18 -58.80
C ALA A 6 -7.17 11.58 -57.68
N ALA A 7 -6.54 11.36 -56.51
CA ALA A 7 -6.97 11.62 -55.12
C ALA A 7 -8.35 11.10 -54.61
N PHE A 8 -8.41 10.18 -53.63
CA PHE A 8 -8.43 10.40 -52.15
C PHE A 8 -9.76 11.04 -51.65
N PHE A 9 -10.48 10.65 -50.58
CA PHE A 9 -10.26 9.86 -49.35
C PHE A 9 -11.60 9.26 -48.85
N ILE A 10 -11.55 7.99 -48.42
CA ILE A 10 -12.11 7.32 -47.21
C ILE A 10 -13.32 7.98 -46.47
N LEU A 11 -14.41 7.20 -46.24
CA LEU A 11 -15.00 7.03 -44.89
C LEU A 11 -15.92 5.78 -44.76
N THR A 12 -15.40 4.80 -44.01
CA THR A 12 -15.96 3.79 -43.09
C THR A 12 -17.45 3.44 -43.05
N ALA A 13 -17.76 2.14 -42.91
CA ALA A 13 -18.28 1.55 -41.66
C ALA A 13 -18.20 0.01 -41.68
N SER A 14 -17.74 -0.55 -40.57
CA SER A 14 -17.23 -1.91 -40.37
C SER A 14 -18.29 -2.84 -39.79
N ILE A 15 -18.42 -4.06 -40.33
CA ILE A 15 -19.15 -5.22 -39.77
C ILE A 15 -18.45 -6.44 -40.42
N MET A 16 -17.85 -7.46 -39.79
CA MET A 16 -18.04 -8.12 -38.51
C MET A 16 -16.84 -9.06 -38.22
N ASN A 17 -16.60 -9.28 -36.92
CA ASN A 17 -16.14 -10.52 -36.28
C ASN A 17 -14.90 -11.27 -36.79
N PHE A 18 -13.84 -11.20 -35.98
CA PHE A 18 -12.97 -12.36 -35.76
C PHE A 18 -12.67 -12.52 -34.26
N SER A 19 -13.11 -13.67 -33.74
CA SER A 19 -12.50 -14.48 -32.67
C SER A 19 -12.27 -13.87 -31.28
N ASN A 20 -12.93 -14.51 -30.31
CA ASN A 20 -12.57 -14.61 -28.90
C ASN A 20 -11.06 -14.50 -28.65
N SER A 21 -10.60 -13.30 -28.34
CA SER A 21 -9.39 -13.08 -27.57
C SER A 21 -9.85 -12.73 -26.17
N LEU A 22 -9.45 -13.53 -25.19
CA LEU A 22 -9.50 -13.18 -23.79
C LEU A 22 -8.95 -11.76 -23.65
N TYR A 23 -9.85 -10.79 -23.46
CA TYR A 23 -9.47 -9.45 -23.03
C TYR A 23 -9.02 -9.60 -21.58
N VAL A 24 -7.80 -10.13 -21.39
CA VAL A 24 -7.07 -9.96 -20.15
C VAL A 24 -6.79 -8.47 -20.11
N GLN A 25 -7.65 -7.72 -19.41
CA GLN A 25 -7.38 -6.33 -19.04
C GLN A 25 -6.01 -6.34 -18.35
N ALA A 26 -4.97 -5.92 -19.08
CA ALA A 26 -3.61 -5.81 -18.55
C ALA A 26 -3.51 -4.80 -17.39
N ASP A 27 -4.60 -4.07 -17.14
CA ASP A 27 -4.80 -3.16 -16.02
C ASP A 27 -5.54 -3.74 -14.83
N ASP A 28 -6.04 -4.98 -14.91
CA ASP A 28 -6.52 -5.65 -13.72
C ASP A 28 -5.33 -5.90 -12.77
N VAL A 29 -5.44 -5.45 -11.52
CA VAL A 29 -4.42 -5.55 -10.49
C VAL A 29 -3.88 -6.98 -10.39
N LYS A 30 -4.73 -8.00 -10.59
CA LYS A 30 -4.34 -9.42 -10.57
C LYS A 30 -3.23 -9.78 -11.58
N ASN A 31 -3.08 -8.98 -12.63
CA ASN A 31 -2.11 -9.17 -13.72
C ASN A 31 -0.85 -8.31 -13.57
N LYS A 32 -0.75 -7.46 -12.53
CA LYS A 32 0.45 -6.65 -12.25
C LYS A 32 1.47 -7.45 -11.43
N SER A 33 2.70 -6.92 -11.33
CA SER A 33 3.79 -7.56 -10.57
C SER A 33 3.36 -7.82 -9.12
N ASN A 34 3.94 -8.85 -8.49
CA ASN A 34 3.62 -9.20 -7.10
C ASN A 34 3.83 -8.01 -6.15
N ALA A 35 4.91 -7.25 -6.35
CA ALA A 35 5.19 -6.03 -5.59
C ALA A 35 4.09 -4.97 -5.77
N TYR A 36 3.63 -4.76 -7.01
CA TYR A 36 2.54 -3.81 -7.29
C TYR A 36 1.19 -4.28 -6.72
N ARG A 37 0.89 -5.57 -6.78
CA ARG A 37 -0.30 -6.17 -6.17
C ARG A 37 -0.32 -6.03 -4.65
N VAL A 38 0.82 -6.28 -4.01
CA VAL A 38 0.98 -6.11 -2.56
C VAL A 38 0.87 -4.62 -2.20
N PHE A 39 1.43 -3.72 -3.00
CA PHE A 39 1.36 -2.27 -2.81
C PHE A 39 -0.05 -1.71 -3.03
N SER A 40 -0.75 -2.09 -4.10
CA SER A 40 -2.11 -1.59 -4.35
C SER A 40 -3.10 -2.12 -3.32
N ASN A 41 -2.96 -3.38 -2.88
CA ASN A 41 -3.73 -3.94 -1.78
C ASN A 41 -3.40 -3.28 -0.42
N ALA A 42 -2.22 -2.67 -0.28
CA ALA A 42 -1.83 -1.89 0.89
C ALA A 42 -2.27 -0.41 0.82
N ILE A 43 -2.52 0.14 -0.38
CA ILE A 43 -2.86 1.55 -0.60
C ILE A 43 -4.37 1.79 -0.77
N VAL A 44 -5.16 0.80 -1.23
CA VAL A 44 -6.57 1.02 -1.63
C VAL A 44 -7.59 0.46 -0.65
N ASP A 45 -7.18 -0.18 0.44
CA ASP A 45 -8.16 -0.73 1.37
C ASP A 45 -7.72 -0.56 2.82
N LEU A 46 -7.93 0.66 3.31
CA LEU A 46 -8.15 0.96 4.72
C LEU A 46 -9.66 0.82 5.02
N GLY A 47 -10.29 -0.25 4.56
CA GLY A 47 -11.54 -0.70 5.17
C GLY A 47 -11.36 -0.76 6.69
N LYS A 48 -12.43 -0.47 7.42
CA LYS A 48 -12.49 -0.40 8.90
C LYS A 48 -11.64 -1.48 9.61
N GLU A 49 -11.61 -2.69 9.06
CA GLU A 49 -10.79 -3.81 9.55
C GLU A 49 -9.28 -3.53 9.64
N LYS A 50 -8.68 -2.84 8.66
CA LYS A 50 -7.22 -2.66 8.61
C LYS A 50 -6.74 -1.47 9.43
N PHE A 51 -7.58 -0.47 9.66
CA PHE A 51 -7.24 0.70 10.46
C PHE A 51 -6.93 0.29 11.91
N ASP A 52 -7.85 -0.45 12.54
CA ASP A 52 -7.81 -0.77 13.97
C ASP A 52 -6.92 -1.96 14.32
N SER A 53 -6.51 -2.78 13.36
CA SER A 53 -5.69 -3.99 13.62
C SER A 53 -4.39 -3.72 14.41
N PHE A 54 -3.82 -2.51 14.28
CA PHE A 54 -2.65 -2.09 15.06
C PHE A 54 -3.04 -1.32 16.33
N TRP A 55 -4.16 -0.62 16.34
CA TRP A 55 -4.59 0.27 17.43
C TRP A 55 -5.40 -0.49 18.47
N THR A 56 -4.73 -1.41 19.17
CA THR A 56 -5.27 -2.09 20.35
C THR A 56 -5.13 -1.20 21.59
N PRO A 57 -5.88 -1.45 22.68
CA PRO A 57 -5.72 -0.69 23.92
C PRO A 57 -4.29 -0.67 24.47
N GLU A 58 -3.53 -1.75 24.26
CA GLU A 58 -2.11 -1.82 24.62
C GLU A 58 -1.28 -0.82 23.81
N ASN A 59 -1.43 -0.80 22.49
CA ASN A 59 -0.66 0.09 21.62
C ASN A 59 -1.07 1.56 21.78
N GLU A 60 -2.36 1.82 22.00
CA GLU A 60 -2.84 3.16 22.35
C GLU A 60 -2.30 3.63 23.70
N GLY A 61 -2.00 2.71 24.62
CA GLY A 61 -1.39 3.00 25.93
C GLY A 61 -0.07 3.78 25.83
N TYR A 62 0.67 3.64 24.73
CA TYR A 62 1.94 4.32 24.49
C TYR A 62 1.79 5.74 23.92
N LEU A 63 0.57 6.15 23.52
CA LEU A 63 0.31 7.48 22.99
C LEU A 63 0.04 8.49 24.11
N ASN A 64 0.50 9.73 23.91
CA ASN A 64 0.12 10.84 24.78
C ASN A 64 -1.32 11.32 24.51
N ALA A 65 -1.84 12.22 25.34
CA ALA A 65 -3.23 12.68 25.26
C ALA A 65 -3.58 13.31 23.89
N SER A 66 -2.69 14.16 23.36
CA SER A 66 -2.89 14.82 22.07
C SER A 66 -2.88 13.82 20.91
N GLN A 67 -1.99 12.82 20.96
CA GLN A 67 -1.92 11.75 19.98
C GLN A 67 -3.17 10.85 20.01
N LYS A 68 -3.69 10.54 21.21
CA LYS A 68 -4.94 9.78 21.38
C LYS A 68 -6.14 10.53 20.82
N GLU A 69 -6.25 11.82 21.11
CA GLU A 69 -7.29 12.66 20.55
C GLU A 69 -7.26 12.65 19.02
N LYS A 70 -6.06 12.84 18.45
CA LYS A 70 -5.89 12.83 17.00
C LYS A 70 -6.18 11.46 16.37
N LEU A 71 -5.74 10.37 17.01
CA LEU A 71 -6.08 9.02 16.59
C LEU A 71 -7.60 8.80 16.55
N ASN A 72 -8.33 9.28 17.57
CA ASN A 72 -9.78 9.15 17.63
C ASN A 72 -10.49 9.96 16.53
N GLN A 73 -10.04 11.19 16.25
CA GLN A 73 -10.56 11.99 15.12
C GLN A 73 -10.39 11.24 13.79
N LEU A 74 -9.22 10.64 13.56
CA LEU A 74 -8.93 9.88 12.35
C LEU A 74 -9.76 8.59 12.28
N ARG A 75 -9.97 7.92 13.41
CA ARG A 75 -10.83 6.73 13.54
C ARG A 75 -12.30 7.07 13.22
N GLU A 76 -12.82 8.16 13.77
CA GLU A 76 -14.18 8.63 13.49
C GLU A 76 -14.37 8.93 12.01
N LYS A 77 -13.42 9.64 11.39
CA LYS A 77 -13.43 9.93 9.96
C LYS A 77 -13.53 8.65 9.11
N VAL A 78 -12.67 7.66 9.39
CA VAL A 78 -12.72 6.36 8.69
C VAL A 78 -14.03 5.61 8.95
N ASN A 79 -14.54 5.64 10.18
CA ASN A 79 -15.82 5.02 10.54
C ASN A 79 -17.02 5.65 9.83
N ASN A 80 -16.94 6.94 9.52
CA ASN A 80 -17.95 7.67 8.75
C ASN A 80 -17.85 7.39 7.25
N GLY A 81 -16.86 6.63 6.80
CA GLY A 81 -16.64 6.29 5.38
C GLY A 81 -15.77 7.29 4.62
N ASP A 82 -15.22 8.29 5.31
CA ASP A 82 -14.35 9.28 4.68
C ASP A 82 -12.95 8.73 4.43
N MET A 83 -12.33 9.21 3.34
CA MET A 83 -10.94 8.92 3.06
C MET A 83 -10.00 9.85 3.83
N LEU A 84 -8.95 9.28 4.40
CA LEU A 84 -7.85 10.04 4.99
C LEU A 84 -7.03 10.72 3.90
N THR A 85 -6.68 11.98 4.12
CA THR A 85 -5.74 12.75 3.31
C THR A 85 -4.31 12.20 3.41
N ALA A 86 -3.42 12.62 2.51
CA ALA A 86 -2.01 12.22 2.57
C ALA A 86 -1.33 12.63 3.88
N SER A 87 -1.65 13.82 4.40
CA SER A 87 -1.13 14.30 5.69
C SER A 87 -1.60 13.43 6.85
N GLU A 88 -2.90 13.14 6.93
CA GLU A 88 -3.49 12.31 7.98
C GLU A 88 -2.92 10.87 7.97
N ARG A 89 -2.70 10.31 6.78
CA ARG A 89 -2.02 9.02 6.64
C ARG A 89 -0.57 9.08 7.14
N ASN A 90 0.14 10.19 6.89
CA ASN A 90 1.49 10.37 7.37
C ASN A 90 1.55 10.50 8.89
N GLU A 91 0.59 11.21 9.49
CA GLU A 91 0.46 11.33 10.94
C GLU A 91 0.23 9.96 11.61
N LEU A 92 -0.65 9.12 11.04
CA LEU A 92 -0.84 7.75 11.52
C LEU A 92 0.44 6.93 11.43
N LYS A 93 1.18 7.05 10.33
CA LYS A 93 2.46 6.36 10.17
C LYS A 93 3.46 6.79 11.25
N ASN A 94 3.55 8.09 11.54
CA ASN A 94 4.44 8.62 12.57
C ASN A 94 4.06 8.11 13.97
N MET A 95 2.78 8.17 14.33
CA MET A 95 2.31 7.63 15.62
C MET A 95 2.60 6.13 15.73
N LYS A 96 2.37 5.34 14.66
CA LYS A 96 2.72 3.92 14.65
C LYS A 96 4.22 3.70 14.84
N ALA A 97 5.06 4.47 14.15
CA ALA A 97 6.51 4.37 14.25
C ALA A 97 7.00 4.68 15.67
N GLU A 98 6.41 5.68 16.34
CA GLU A 98 6.74 5.99 17.74
C GLU A 98 6.38 4.85 18.69
N VAL A 99 5.18 4.27 18.57
CA VAL A 99 4.78 3.11 19.39
C VAL A 99 5.74 1.93 19.16
N ILE A 100 6.05 1.62 17.90
CA ILE A 100 6.99 0.54 17.56
C ILE A 100 8.38 0.81 18.14
N LYS A 101 8.87 2.04 18.04
CA LYS A 101 10.15 2.46 18.61
C LYS A 101 10.19 2.26 20.12
N ILE A 102 9.12 2.64 20.83
CA ILE A 102 9.03 2.44 22.28
C ILE A 102 9.05 0.94 22.63
N LYS A 103 8.33 0.10 21.88
CA LYS A 103 8.26 -1.35 22.13
C LYS A 103 9.57 -2.08 21.83
N LEU A 104 10.23 -1.75 20.73
CA LEU A 104 11.45 -2.43 20.28
C LEU A 104 12.73 -1.86 20.92
N GLY A 105 12.71 -0.59 21.31
CA GLY A 105 13.91 0.18 21.65
C GLY A 105 14.69 0.64 20.42
N ASP A 106 15.55 1.63 20.61
CA ASP A 106 16.22 2.36 19.53
C ASP A 106 17.03 1.46 18.58
N ALA A 107 17.81 0.52 19.11
CA ALA A 107 18.70 -0.33 18.31
C ALA A 107 17.91 -1.24 17.34
N LYS A 108 16.89 -1.92 17.85
CA LYS A 108 16.01 -2.79 17.05
C LYS A 108 15.12 -2.00 16.10
N PHE A 109 14.70 -0.81 16.51
CA PHE A 109 13.94 0.08 15.64
C PHE A 109 14.78 0.54 14.44
N GLN A 110 16.04 0.94 14.65
CA GLN A 110 16.95 1.30 13.55
C GLN A 110 17.23 0.10 12.63
N GLU A 111 17.39 -1.10 13.17
CA GLU A 111 17.53 -2.33 12.38
C GLU A 111 16.29 -2.56 11.51
N LEU A 112 15.09 -2.44 12.10
CA LEU A 112 13.82 -2.54 11.39
C LEU A 112 13.72 -1.51 10.26
N GLN A 113 14.08 -0.24 10.51
CA GLN A 113 14.07 0.81 9.50
C GLN A 113 14.97 0.46 8.31
N LYS A 114 16.21 0.03 8.57
CA LYS A 114 17.15 -0.37 7.51
C LYS A 114 16.61 -1.52 6.65
N LEU A 115 15.98 -2.51 7.28
CA LEU A 115 15.40 -3.65 6.58
C LEU A 115 14.19 -3.27 5.73
N ILE A 116 13.37 -2.33 6.21
CA ILE A 116 12.24 -1.77 5.45
C ILE A 116 12.76 -0.95 4.27
N GLU A 117 13.70 -0.02 4.49
CA GLU A 117 14.31 0.81 3.45
C GLU A 117 14.95 -0.05 2.35
N LYS A 118 15.68 -1.10 2.73
CA LYS A 118 16.27 -2.05 1.78
C LYS A 118 15.20 -2.74 0.93
N ARG A 119 14.12 -3.21 1.57
CA ARG A 119 12.98 -3.86 0.89
C ARG A 119 12.23 -2.90 -0.05
N GLU A 120 12.06 -1.65 0.35
CA GLU A 120 11.39 -0.62 -0.46
C GLU A 120 12.27 -0.15 -1.62
N GLY A 121 13.59 -0.26 -1.48
CA GLY A 121 14.54 -0.08 -2.57
C GLY A 121 14.53 -1.24 -3.57
N SER A 122 15.41 -1.13 -4.58
CA SER A 122 15.56 -2.15 -5.63
C SER A 122 16.38 -3.37 -5.20
N THR A 123 16.68 -3.52 -3.91
CA THR A 123 17.55 -4.59 -3.39
C THR A 123 16.74 -5.60 -2.60
N ASP A 124 16.72 -6.84 -3.07
CA ASP A 124 16.03 -7.91 -2.36
C ASP A 124 16.66 -8.21 -0.99
N LEU A 125 15.82 -8.45 0.00
CA LEU A 125 16.25 -9.00 1.28
C LEU A 125 16.69 -10.45 1.10
N THR A 126 17.84 -10.79 1.69
CA THR A 126 18.30 -12.18 1.85
C THR A 126 17.37 -12.99 2.76
N LEU A 127 17.45 -14.31 2.74
CA LEU A 127 16.63 -15.16 3.62
C LEU A 127 16.81 -14.83 5.12
N PRO A 128 18.02 -14.65 5.65
CA PRO A 128 18.21 -14.23 7.04
C PRO A 128 17.57 -12.87 7.34
N GLU A 129 17.68 -11.90 6.44
CA GLU A 129 17.07 -10.58 6.61
C GLU A 129 15.54 -10.63 6.59
N ARG A 130 14.94 -11.50 5.77
CA ARG A 130 13.49 -11.72 5.77
C ARG A 130 13.01 -12.33 7.09
N GLN A 131 13.73 -13.33 7.59
CA GLN A 131 13.45 -13.96 8.88
C GLN A 131 13.56 -12.94 10.01
N ARG A 132 14.63 -12.15 10.01
CA ARG A 132 14.85 -11.10 11.01
C ARG A 132 13.77 -10.02 10.99
N LEU A 133 13.37 -9.59 9.79
CA LEU A 133 12.29 -8.63 9.62
C LEU A 133 10.94 -9.19 10.09
N TYR A 134 10.69 -10.49 9.94
CA TYR A 134 9.50 -11.14 10.48
C TYR A 134 9.50 -11.12 12.02
N GLU A 135 10.63 -11.46 12.66
CA GLU A 135 10.79 -11.43 14.12
C GLU A 135 10.56 -10.03 14.69
N LEU A 136 11.20 -9.00 14.12
CA LEU A 136 11.03 -7.62 14.55
C LEU A 136 9.59 -7.15 14.41
N ASN A 137 8.88 -7.55 13.35
CA ASN A 137 7.46 -7.24 13.18
C ASN A 137 6.57 -7.98 14.19
N LYS A 138 6.90 -9.22 14.54
CA LYS A 138 6.18 -10.00 15.55
C LYS A 138 6.33 -9.35 16.94
N GLU A 139 7.56 -9.00 17.31
CA GLU A 139 7.87 -8.27 18.55
C GLU A 139 7.14 -6.92 18.62
N ALA A 140 7.19 -6.12 17.55
CA ALA A 140 6.52 -4.83 17.46
C ALA A 140 4.99 -4.92 17.66
N LYS A 141 4.37 -5.96 17.11
CA LYS A 141 2.92 -6.20 17.24
C LYS A 141 2.52 -6.74 18.62
N GLY A 142 3.47 -7.11 19.47
CA GLY A 142 3.18 -7.72 20.78
C GLY A 142 2.57 -9.13 20.69
N VAL A 143 2.63 -9.77 19.51
CA VAL A 143 2.15 -11.14 19.34
C VAL A 143 3.23 -12.07 19.90
N LYS A 144 3.04 -12.57 21.12
CA LYS A 144 3.92 -13.60 21.70
C LYS A 144 3.71 -14.95 21.02
#